data_AF-A0A938NSN5-F1
#
_entry.id   AF-A0A938NSN5-F1
#
_cell.length_a   1.000
_cell.length_b   1.000
_cell.length_c   1.000
_cell.angle_alpha   90.00
_cell.angle_beta   90.00
_cell.angle_gamma   90.00
#
_symmetry.space_group_name_H-M   'P 1'
#
loop_
_entity.id
_entity.type
_entity.pdbx_description
1 polymer ?
#
loop_
_entity_poly.entity_id
_entity_poly.type
_entity_poly.pdbx_seq_one_letter_code
_entity_poly.pdbx_strand_id
1 'polypeptide(L)'
;MASIRKIPCIVSKVVDHGQQVYGVTLEPQERLPRFSAGQFLHFTLDPYDPAAFWPESRVFSIASSPNREGPIEILYSVKGRYTTRMEQEIQVGKEVWIKLPYGDFILDDLTHPRILFAGGTGISAFSSLLDAIRNAGQKSPVTLVYGIRNPQLFFYKEVVEALTRMDLCDRVFLFVENGTLETSSSRLCIKSGRIDLDAIWPEMIRAADTDFYLAGPPAMLSMLEDKLRSKNVDASRIVVDKWE
;
A
#
# COMPACT_ATOMS: atom_id res chain seq x y z
N MET A 1 9.45 -19.44 7.11
CA MET A 1 9.00 -18.65 5.95
C MET A 1 7.84 -19.38 5.30
N ALA A 2 6.80 -18.67 4.89
CA ALA A 2 5.69 -19.30 4.16
C ALA A 2 6.19 -19.77 2.80
N SER A 3 5.73 -20.95 2.35
CA SER A 3 6.06 -21.45 1.02
C SER A 3 5.32 -20.65 -0.03
N ILE A 4 6.05 -20.11 -1.00
CA ILE A 4 5.47 -19.48 -2.19
C ILE A 4 4.59 -20.50 -2.90
N ARG A 5 3.37 -20.09 -3.23
CA ARG A 5 2.38 -20.89 -3.96
C ARG A 5 1.91 -20.13 -5.20
N LYS A 6 1.56 -20.86 -6.25
CA LYS A 6 0.83 -20.37 -7.43
C LYS A 6 -0.62 -20.75 -7.22
N ILE A 7 -1.53 -19.79 -7.25
CA ILE A 7 -2.94 -19.99 -6.91
C ILE A 7 -3.80 -19.47 -8.08
N PRO A 8 -4.72 -20.28 -8.63
CA PRO A 8 -5.73 -19.78 -9.54
C PRO A 8 -6.75 -18.95 -8.77
N CYS A 9 -7.19 -17.85 -9.38
CA CYS A 9 -8.16 -16.92 -8.81
C CYS A 9 -9.22 -16.56 -9.83
N ILE A 10 -10.41 -16.24 -9.32
CA ILE A 10 -11.47 -15.60 -10.11
C ILE A 10 -11.59 -14.14 -9.67
N VAL A 11 -11.63 -13.22 -10.62
CA VAL A 11 -11.92 -11.81 -10.32
C VAL A 11 -13.36 -11.69 -9.84
N SER A 12 -13.59 -11.38 -8.56
CA SER A 12 -14.95 -11.20 -8.02
C SER A 12 -15.44 -9.75 -8.07
N LYS A 13 -14.51 -8.79 -8.07
CA LYS A 13 -14.85 -7.36 -8.08
C LYS A 13 -13.78 -6.55 -8.81
N VAL A 14 -14.23 -5.55 -9.56
CA VAL A 14 -13.41 -4.50 -10.15
C VAL A 14 -14.03 -3.16 -9.78
N VAL A 15 -13.22 -2.24 -9.25
CA VAL A 15 -13.64 -0.87 -8.92
C VAL A 15 -12.79 0.10 -9.71
N ASP A 16 -13.43 0.93 -10.53
CA ASP A 16 -12.79 2.07 -11.18
C ASP A 16 -12.80 3.27 -10.24
N HIS A 17 -11.61 3.71 -9.83
CA HIS A 17 -11.42 4.88 -8.97
C HIS A 17 -11.21 6.17 -9.77
N GLY A 18 -11.33 6.11 -11.08
CA GLY A 18 -11.04 7.20 -12.00
C GLY A 18 -9.54 7.38 -12.25
N GLN A 19 -9.22 8.16 -13.30
CA GLN A 19 -7.85 8.43 -13.75
C GLN A 19 -6.97 7.17 -13.88
N GLN A 20 -7.57 6.10 -14.40
CA GLN A 20 -6.90 4.83 -14.67
C GLN A 20 -6.29 4.16 -13.42
N VAL A 21 -7.00 4.28 -12.29
CA VAL A 21 -6.68 3.56 -11.05
C VAL A 21 -7.80 2.58 -10.75
N TYR A 22 -7.44 1.32 -10.51
CA TYR A 22 -8.39 0.22 -10.36
C TYR A 22 -8.08 -0.62 -9.13
N GLY A 23 -9.12 -0.91 -8.35
CA GLY A 23 -9.12 -1.93 -7.30
C GLY A 23 -9.65 -3.26 -7.86
N VAL A 24 -8.98 -4.36 -7.56
CA VAL A 24 -9.39 -5.70 -8.00
C VAL A 24 -9.42 -6.65 -6.80
N THR A 25 -10.53 -7.36 -6.64
CA THR A 25 -10.71 -8.41 -5.64
C THR A 25 -10.65 -9.77 -6.33
N LEU A 26 -9.82 -10.66 -5.78
CA LEU A 26 -9.48 -11.97 -6.32
C LEU A 26 -9.94 -13.06 -5.35
N GLU A 27 -10.83 -13.94 -5.80
CA GLU A 27 -11.26 -15.12 -5.05
C GLU A 27 -10.32 -16.28 -5.34
N PRO A 28 -9.48 -16.70 -4.37
CA PRO A 28 -8.59 -17.82 -4.56
C PRO A 28 -9.39 -19.12 -4.65
N GLN A 29 -9.06 -19.96 -5.64
CA GLN A 29 -9.69 -21.27 -5.84
C GLN A 29 -9.05 -22.37 -4.96
N GLU A 30 -8.05 -22.00 -4.18
CA GLU A 30 -7.38 -22.86 -3.21
C GLU A 30 -7.08 -22.08 -1.92
N ARG A 31 -6.76 -22.79 -0.85
CA ARG A 31 -6.31 -22.15 0.38
C ARG A 31 -5.00 -21.40 0.17
N LEU A 32 -5.01 -20.12 0.52
CA LEU A 32 -3.84 -19.25 0.46
C LEU A 32 -2.75 -19.68 1.45
N PRO A 33 -1.46 -19.53 1.10
CA PRO A 33 -0.39 -19.57 2.10
C PRO A 33 -0.53 -18.38 3.06
N ARG A 34 0.04 -18.52 4.27
CA ARG A 34 0.16 -17.37 5.19
C ARG A 34 1.04 -16.31 4.55
N PHE A 35 0.66 -15.05 4.70
CA PHE A 35 1.43 -13.89 4.30
C PHE A 35 1.38 -12.83 5.40
N SER A 36 2.30 -11.88 5.37
CA SER A 36 2.37 -10.75 6.29
C SER A 36 1.87 -9.48 5.61
N ALA A 37 1.37 -8.53 6.40
CA ALA A 37 1.01 -7.21 5.89
C ALA A 37 2.23 -6.53 5.25
N GLY A 38 2.00 -5.86 4.12
CA GLY A 38 3.05 -5.25 3.30
C GLY A 38 3.74 -6.19 2.30
N GLN A 39 3.48 -7.50 2.35
CA GLN A 39 3.89 -8.43 1.28
C GLN A 39 3.10 -8.21 -0.02
N PHE A 40 3.65 -8.75 -1.11
CA PHE A 40 3.10 -8.64 -2.45
C PHE A 40 2.91 -9.99 -3.13
N LEU A 41 2.26 -9.94 -4.29
CA LEU A 41 2.06 -11.06 -5.19
C LEU A 41 2.54 -10.71 -6.59
N HIS A 42 2.90 -11.73 -7.38
CA HIS A 42 2.92 -11.63 -8.83
C HIS A 42 1.54 -11.97 -9.37
N PHE A 43 1.03 -11.15 -10.29
CA PHE A 43 -0.25 -11.32 -10.95
C PHE A 43 -0.03 -11.57 -12.44
N THR A 44 -0.62 -12.65 -12.98
CA THR A 44 -0.62 -12.92 -14.41
C THR A 44 -2.03 -12.96 -15.01
N LEU A 45 -2.19 -12.33 -16.18
CA LEU A 45 -3.41 -12.35 -17.00
C LEU A 45 -3.51 -13.63 -17.84
N ASP A 46 -2.37 -14.22 -18.18
CA ASP A 46 -2.30 -15.33 -19.10
C ASP A 46 -2.47 -16.64 -18.30
N PRO A 47 -3.15 -17.66 -18.86
CA PRO A 47 -3.31 -18.95 -18.20
C PRO A 47 -1.96 -19.58 -17.84
N TYR A 48 -1.92 -20.31 -16.73
CA TYR A 48 -0.72 -21.00 -16.27
C TYR A 48 -0.89 -22.52 -16.33
N ASP A 49 -0.01 -23.20 -17.06
CA ASP A 49 0.16 -24.65 -17.02
C ASP A 49 1.27 -25.00 -16.00
N PRO A 50 1.00 -25.85 -14.98
CA PRO A 50 2.01 -26.34 -14.05
C PRO A 50 3.28 -26.93 -14.70
N ALA A 51 3.18 -27.46 -15.93
CA ALA A 51 4.32 -27.98 -16.70
C ALA A 51 5.15 -26.88 -17.41
N ALA A 52 4.66 -25.64 -17.47
CA ALA A 52 5.29 -24.52 -18.17
C ALA A 52 5.98 -23.53 -17.20
N PHE A 53 6.76 -22.61 -17.79
CA PHE A 53 7.32 -21.46 -17.06
C PHE A 53 6.21 -20.50 -16.64
N TRP A 54 6.46 -19.75 -15.56
CA TRP A 54 5.53 -18.72 -15.10
C TRP A 54 5.36 -17.63 -16.19
N PRO A 55 4.13 -17.20 -16.52
CA PRO A 55 3.92 -16.25 -17.61
C PRO A 55 4.39 -14.83 -17.23
N GLU A 56 4.28 -13.90 -18.18
CA GLU A 56 4.51 -12.49 -17.89
C GLU A 56 3.58 -12.06 -16.74
N SER A 57 4.15 -11.36 -15.75
CA SER A 57 3.41 -10.90 -14.58
C SER A 57 3.86 -9.52 -14.13
N ARG A 58 3.06 -8.87 -13.29
CA ARG A 58 3.45 -7.68 -12.53
C ARG A 58 3.20 -7.90 -11.05
N VAL A 59 3.98 -7.19 -10.25
CA VAL A 59 3.93 -7.26 -8.79
C VAL A 59 2.95 -6.24 -8.25
N PHE A 60 2.15 -6.64 -7.26
CA PHE A 60 1.19 -5.76 -6.59
C PHE A 60 1.18 -6.06 -5.09
N SER A 61 1.27 -5.02 -4.27
CA SER A 61 1.10 -5.12 -2.81
C SER A 61 -0.26 -5.72 -2.48
N ILE A 62 -0.30 -6.60 -1.48
CA ILE A 62 -1.54 -7.17 -1.00
C ILE A 62 -2.23 -6.14 -0.09
N ALA A 63 -3.36 -5.62 -0.55
CA ALA A 63 -4.13 -4.58 0.15
C ALA A 63 -5.04 -5.15 1.24
N SER A 64 -5.45 -6.41 1.09
CA SER A 64 -6.31 -7.14 2.03
C SER A 64 -5.54 -7.59 3.29
N SER A 65 -6.22 -7.67 4.43
CA SER A 65 -5.62 -8.06 5.70
C SER A 65 -5.13 -9.52 5.71
N PRO A 66 -3.93 -9.82 6.25
CA PRO A 66 -3.44 -11.20 6.42
C PRO A 66 -4.18 -11.99 7.50
N ASN A 67 -4.94 -11.32 8.38
CA ASN A 67 -5.57 -11.93 9.55
C ASN A 67 -6.94 -12.55 9.26
N ARG A 68 -7.42 -12.49 8.01
CA ARG A 68 -8.70 -13.05 7.60
C ARG A 68 -8.47 -13.97 6.42
N GLU A 69 -8.97 -15.20 6.50
CA GLU A 69 -9.15 -16.01 5.29
C GLU A 69 -10.21 -15.31 4.43
N GLY A 70 -9.93 -15.17 3.13
CA GLY A 70 -10.79 -14.41 2.25
C GLY A 70 -10.11 -14.02 0.95
N PRO A 71 -10.78 -13.15 0.16
CA PRO A 71 -10.24 -12.69 -1.10
C PRO A 71 -8.98 -11.85 -0.93
N ILE A 72 -8.17 -11.84 -1.98
CA ILE A 72 -7.01 -10.96 -2.09
C ILE A 72 -7.41 -9.69 -2.83
N GLU A 73 -7.06 -8.55 -2.25
CA GLU A 73 -7.27 -7.25 -2.89
C GLU A 73 -5.94 -6.67 -3.39
N ILE A 74 -5.95 -6.19 -4.62
CA ILE A 74 -4.84 -5.42 -5.20
C ILE A 74 -5.34 -4.09 -5.74
N LEU A 75 -4.43 -3.14 -5.83
CA LEU A 75 -4.66 -1.84 -6.41
C LEU A 75 -3.58 -1.55 -7.44
N TYR A 76 -3.97 -1.09 -8.63
CA TYR A 76 -3.02 -0.73 -9.67
C TYR A 76 -3.40 0.56 -10.39
N SER A 77 -2.39 1.19 -10.97
CA SER A 77 -2.53 2.34 -11.87
C SER A 77 -2.03 1.97 -13.26
N VAL A 78 -2.72 2.38 -14.31
CA VAL A 78 -2.27 2.13 -15.69
C VAL A 78 -1.06 3.01 -16.00
N LYS A 79 0.10 2.37 -16.23
CA LYS A 79 1.38 3.06 -16.49
C LYS A 79 2.18 2.47 -17.65
N GLY A 80 1.88 1.25 -18.08
CA GLY A 80 2.58 0.60 -19.17
C GLY A 80 1.77 -0.53 -19.80
N ARG A 81 2.34 -1.15 -20.84
CA ARG A 81 1.66 -2.12 -21.71
C ARG A 81 0.92 -3.22 -20.94
N TYR A 82 1.53 -3.78 -19.90
CA TYR A 82 0.91 -4.84 -19.10
C TYR A 82 -0.31 -4.33 -18.32
N THR A 83 -0.20 -3.19 -17.62
CA THR A 83 -1.34 -2.60 -16.90
C THR A 83 -2.42 -2.05 -17.83
N THR A 84 -2.07 -1.66 -19.07
CA THR A 84 -3.06 -1.33 -20.11
C THR A 84 -3.82 -2.58 -20.57
N ARG A 85 -3.14 -3.72 -20.72
CA ARG A 85 -3.83 -5.00 -20.91
C ARG A 85 -4.74 -5.33 -19.74
N MET A 86 -4.29 -5.11 -18.50
CA MET A 86 -5.13 -5.33 -17.31
C MET A 86 -6.42 -4.49 -17.36
N GLU A 87 -6.33 -3.21 -17.71
CA GLU A 87 -7.50 -2.32 -17.86
C GLU A 87 -8.50 -2.83 -18.91
N GLN A 88 -8.00 -3.39 -20.01
CA GLN A 88 -8.83 -3.88 -21.12
C GLN A 88 -9.41 -5.27 -20.87
N GLU A 89 -8.69 -6.11 -20.12
CA GLU A 89 -8.97 -7.53 -20.06
C GLU A 89 -9.53 -7.99 -18.70
N ILE A 90 -9.31 -7.26 -17.61
CA ILE A 90 -9.82 -7.64 -16.28
C ILE A 90 -11.30 -7.27 -16.18
N GLN A 91 -12.12 -8.30 -15.95
CA GLN A 91 -13.55 -8.17 -15.68
C GLN A 91 -13.97 -9.24 -14.67
N VAL A 92 -15.10 -9.01 -13.99
CA VAL A 92 -15.66 -9.98 -13.05
C VAL A 92 -15.88 -11.32 -13.76
N GLY A 93 -15.49 -12.41 -13.11
CA GLY A 93 -15.55 -13.78 -13.64
C GLY A 93 -14.32 -14.21 -14.42
N LYS A 94 -13.38 -13.32 -14.76
CA LYS A 94 -12.13 -13.71 -15.42
C LYS A 94 -11.26 -14.55 -14.48
N GLU A 95 -10.75 -15.66 -15.02
CA GLU A 95 -9.71 -16.45 -14.37
C GLU A 95 -8.34 -15.80 -14.56
N VAL A 96 -7.59 -15.72 -13.47
CA VAL A 96 -6.22 -15.17 -13.41
C VAL A 96 -5.39 -16.02 -12.46
N TRP A 97 -4.08 -15.86 -12.50
CA TRP A 97 -3.18 -16.57 -11.60
C TRP A 97 -2.35 -15.61 -10.77
N ILE A 98 -2.18 -15.94 -9.50
CA ILE A 98 -1.30 -15.22 -8.58
C ILE A 98 -0.19 -16.12 -8.04
N LYS A 99 0.95 -15.51 -7.70
CA LYS A 99 2.05 -16.19 -7.02
C LYS A 99 2.46 -15.38 -5.81
N LEU A 100 2.36 -15.97 -4.63
CA LEU A 100 2.49 -15.27 -3.34
C LEU A 100 2.90 -16.23 -2.20
N PRO A 101 3.41 -15.73 -1.06
CA PRO A 101 3.76 -14.33 -0.81
C PRO A 101 5.20 -13.98 -1.17
N TYR A 102 5.45 -12.70 -1.43
CA TYR A 102 6.76 -12.14 -1.67
C TYR A 102 7.00 -10.86 -0.86
N GLY A 103 8.27 -10.50 -0.70
CA GLY A 103 8.68 -9.23 -0.12
C GLY A 103 8.96 -9.26 1.37
N ASP A 104 9.87 -8.37 1.74
CA ASP A 104 10.34 -8.16 3.11
C ASP A 104 9.88 -6.80 3.66
N PHE A 105 8.96 -6.12 2.95
CA PHE A 105 8.28 -4.93 3.44
C PHE A 105 7.24 -5.32 4.50
N ILE A 106 7.72 -5.77 5.65
CA ILE A 106 6.90 -6.29 6.73
C ILE A 106 7.13 -5.50 8.02
N LEU A 107 6.14 -5.55 8.91
CA LEU A 107 6.27 -4.97 10.24
C LEU A 107 6.83 -6.01 11.22
N ASP A 108 8.15 -6.03 11.36
CA ASP A 108 8.84 -6.99 12.23
C ASP A 108 8.77 -6.61 13.71
N ASP A 109 8.99 -5.33 14.04
CA ASP A 109 8.91 -4.84 15.41
C ASP A 109 7.92 -3.70 15.51
N LEU A 110 6.79 -3.97 16.16
CA LEU A 110 5.67 -3.06 16.29
C LEU A 110 5.74 -2.18 17.57
N THR A 111 6.82 -2.27 18.32
CA THR A 111 7.02 -1.50 19.57
C THR A 111 7.48 -0.07 19.34
N HIS A 112 8.05 0.21 18.16
CA HIS A 112 8.54 1.54 17.80
C HIS A 112 7.46 2.42 17.15
N PRO A 113 7.50 3.75 17.34
CA PRO A 113 6.70 4.69 16.57
C PRO A 113 6.97 4.55 15.07
N ARG A 114 5.97 4.83 14.24
CA ARG A 114 6.07 4.63 12.79
C ARG A 114 5.58 5.83 12.01
N ILE A 115 6.27 6.10 10.90
CA ILE A 115 5.82 7.06 9.91
C ILE A 115 5.69 6.35 8.57
N LEU A 116 4.46 6.34 8.03
CA LEU A 116 4.11 5.68 6.77
C LEU A 116 3.99 6.76 5.68
N PHE A 117 4.78 6.67 4.61
CA PHE A 117 4.74 7.56 3.45
C PHE A 117 4.14 6.85 2.25
N ALA A 118 2.93 7.23 1.86
CA ALA A 118 2.22 6.69 0.71
C ALA A 118 2.14 7.71 -0.43
N GLY A 119 2.31 7.24 -1.67
CA GLY A 119 2.01 8.00 -2.88
C GLY A 119 1.05 7.24 -3.79
N GLY A 120 -0.12 7.80 -4.08
CA GLY A 120 -1.13 7.17 -4.93
C GLY A 120 -1.43 5.73 -4.49
N THR A 121 -1.24 4.77 -5.39
CA THR A 121 -1.53 3.35 -5.10
C THR A 121 -0.63 2.71 -4.04
N GLY A 122 0.46 3.37 -3.62
CA GLY A 122 1.32 2.89 -2.54
C GLY A 122 0.61 2.78 -1.18
N ILE A 123 -0.54 3.45 -1.00
CA ILE A 123 -1.38 3.30 0.20
C ILE A 123 -1.87 1.85 0.39
N SER A 124 -1.94 1.05 -0.67
CA SER A 124 -2.34 -0.37 -0.61
C SER A 124 -1.44 -1.20 0.29
N ALA A 125 -0.12 -0.96 0.26
CA ALA A 125 0.84 -1.61 1.17
C ALA A 125 0.54 -1.31 2.64
N PHE A 126 -0.04 -0.14 2.93
CA PHE A 126 -0.41 0.26 4.28
C PHE A 126 -1.82 -0.13 4.69
N SER A 127 -2.72 -0.46 3.76
CA SER A 127 -4.07 -0.91 4.09
C SER A 127 -4.04 -2.17 4.95
N SER A 128 -3.35 -3.21 4.46
CA SER A 128 -3.19 -4.47 5.20
C SER A 128 -2.41 -4.29 6.51
N LEU A 129 -1.50 -3.32 6.53
CA LEU A 129 -0.66 -2.94 7.66
C LEU A 129 -1.46 -2.28 8.78
N LEU A 130 -2.27 -1.26 8.45
CA LEU A 130 -3.11 -0.56 9.41
C LEU A 130 -4.16 -1.51 10.01
N ASP A 131 -4.68 -2.43 9.21
CA ASP A 131 -5.55 -3.51 9.68
C ASP A 131 -4.82 -4.46 10.65
N ALA A 132 -3.55 -4.81 10.38
CA ALA A 132 -2.75 -5.62 11.28
C ALA A 132 -2.48 -4.91 12.63
N ILE A 133 -2.09 -3.62 12.59
CA ILE A 133 -1.88 -2.79 13.79
C ILE A 133 -3.15 -2.72 14.64
N ARG A 134 -4.31 -2.51 14.00
CA ARG A 134 -5.61 -2.48 14.70
C ARG A 134 -5.90 -3.77 15.46
N ASN A 135 -5.61 -4.91 14.85
CA ASN A 135 -5.91 -6.22 15.45
C ASN A 135 -4.90 -6.62 16.53
N ALA A 136 -3.66 -6.13 16.48
CA ALA A 136 -2.61 -6.46 17.43
C ALA A 136 -2.71 -5.70 18.78
N GLY A 137 -3.68 -4.79 18.94
CA GLY A 137 -3.93 -4.10 20.21
C GLY A 137 -2.80 -3.17 20.66
N GLN A 138 -2.11 -2.57 19.69
CA GLN A 138 -0.85 -1.86 19.92
C GLN A 138 -1.04 -0.50 20.54
N LYS A 139 0.07 0.14 20.93
CA LYS A 139 0.07 1.47 21.55
C LYS A 139 1.07 2.44 20.94
N SER A 140 1.95 1.95 20.05
CA SER A 140 2.99 2.76 19.42
C SER A 140 2.36 3.77 18.46
N PRO A 141 2.75 5.06 18.51
CA PRO A 141 2.18 6.08 17.63
C PRO A 141 2.42 5.79 16.14
N VAL A 142 1.41 6.06 15.31
CA VAL A 142 1.46 5.97 13.86
C VAL A 142 1.14 7.33 13.26
N THR A 143 2.02 7.81 12.39
CA THR A 143 1.78 8.95 11.51
C THR A 143 1.66 8.47 10.06
N LEU A 144 0.63 8.90 9.35
CA LEU A 144 0.50 8.65 7.91
C LEU A 144 0.75 9.95 7.13
N VAL A 145 1.61 9.90 6.12
CA VAL A 145 1.83 10.96 5.14
C VAL A 145 1.40 10.40 3.79
N TYR A 146 0.31 10.94 3.22
CA TYR A 146 -0.27 10.43 1.99
C TYR A 146 -0.35 11.50 0.92
N GLY A 147 0.21 11.25 -0.25
CA GLY A 147 0.14 12.14 -1.42
C GLY A 147 -0.80 11.60 -2.50
N ILE A 148 -1.76 12.43 -2.91
CA ILE A 148 -2.68 12.15 -4.02
C ILE A 148 -2.61 13.27 -5.06
N ARG A 149 -2.82 12.91 -6.33
CA ARG A 149 -2.80 13.91 -7.42
C ARG A 149 -4.05 14.78 -7.42
N ASN A 150 -5.22 14.18 -7.24
CA ASN A 150 -6.50 14.88 -7.29
C ASN A 150 -7.43 14.37 -6.18
N PRO A 151 -8.37 15.19 -5.67
CA PRO A 151 -9.34 14.79 -4.66
C PRO A 151 -10.11 13.50 -4.97
N GLN A 152 -10.44 13.25 -6.24
CA GLN A 152 -11.16 12.05 -6.69
C GLN A 152 -10.35 10.77 -6.47
N LEU A 153 -9.02 10.88 -6.39
CA LEU A 153 -8.13 9.76 -6.11
C LEU A 153 -7.95 9.51 -4.61
N PHE A 154 -8.75 10.16 -3.75
CA PHE A 154 -8.80 9.82 -2.33
C PHE A 154 -9.69 8.60 -2.05
N PHE A 155 -9.53 7.53 -2.83
CA PHE A 155 -10.37 6.32 -2.73
C PHE A 155 -10.07 5.42 -1.51
N TYR A 156 -9.08 5.77 -0.69
CA TYR A 156 -8.80 5.16 0.63
C TYR A 156 -9.24 6.07 1.79
N LYS A 157 -10.23 6.95 1.55
CA LYS A 157 -10.76 7.86 2.57
C LYS A 157 -11.19 7.10 3.82
N GLU A 158 -11.87 5.97 3.66
CA GLU A 158 -12.37 5.15 4.76
C GLU A 158 -11.23 4.59 5.63
N VAL A 159 -10.11 4.21 5.01
CA VAL A 159 -8.92 3.72 5.73
C VAL A 159 -8.24 4.85 6.49
N VAL A 160 -8.13 6.03 5.88
CA VAL A 160 -7.60 7.23 6.58
C VAL A 160 -8.51 7.66 7.73
N GLU A 161 -9.82 7.65 7.52
CA GLU A 161 -10.82 7.95 8.56
C GLU A 161 -10.83 6.89 9.66
N ALA A 162 -10.64 5.61 9.33
CA ALA A 162 -10.46 4.56 10.32
C ALA A 162 -9.19 4.80 11.15
N LEU A 163 -8.06 5.12 10.51
CA LEU A 163 -6.81 5.43 11.20
C LEU A 163 -6.98 6.62 12.16
N THR A 164 -7.54 7.74 11.69
CA THR A 164 -7.71 8.94 12.54
C THR A 164 -8.55 8.70 13.80
N ARG A 165 -9.42 7.68 13.79
CA ARG A 165 -10.21 7.25 14.96
C ARG A 165 -9.47 6.33 15.93
N MET A 166 -8.29 5.83 15.58
CA MET A 166 -7.49 4.98 16.46
C MET A 166 -6.74 5.82 17.49
N ASP A 167 -6.66 5.37 18.75
CA ASP A 167 -5.92 6.09 19.80
C ASP A 167 -4.43 6.26 19.50
N LEU A 168 -3.88 5.29 18.78
CA LEU A 168 -2.49 5.24 18.36
C LEU A 168 -2.19 6.06 17.09
N CYS A 169 -3.22 6.65 16.45
CA CYS A 169 -2.98 7.63 15.38
C CYS A 169 -2.54 8.96 16.00
N ASP A 170 -1.30 9.33 15.73
CA ASP A 170 -0.77 10.66 16.07
C ASP A 170 -1.32 11.71 15.09
N ARG A 171 -0.98 11.56 13.82
CA ARG A 171 -1.36 12.52 12.77
C ARG A 171 -1.49 11.84 11.41
N VAL A 172 -2.35 12.39 10.56
CA VAL A 172 -2.35 12.14 9.12
C VAL A 172 -2.08 13.46 8.39
N PHE A 173 -1.09 13.46 7.50
CA PHE A 173 -0.82 14.53 6.56
C PHE A 173 -1.25 14.09 5.16
N LEU A 174 -2.29 14.71 4.61
CA LEU A 174 -2.77 14.44 3.26
C LEU A 174 -2.35 15.58 2.33
N PHE A 175 -1.49 15.28 1.37
CA PHE A 175 -1.06 16.21 0.33
C PHE A 175 -1.90 16.01 -0.94
N VAL A 176 -2.51 17.09 -1.42
CA VAL A 176 -3.34 17.10 -2.64
C VAL A 176 -2.68 18.01 -3.67
N GLU A 177 -2.18 17.43 -4.77
CA GLU A 177 -1.43 18.18 -5.78
C GLU A 177 -2.32 19.18 -6.53
N ASN A 178 -3.48 18.72 -7.02
CA ASN A 178 -4.40 19.51 -7.83
C ASN A 178 -5.79 19.56 -7.18
N GLY A 179 -6.05 20.62 -6.42
CA GLY A 179 -7.35 20.90 -5.84
C GLY A 179 -7.32 20.96 -4.31
N THR A 180 -8.50 20.91 -3.71
CA THR A 180 -8.70 21.03 -2.27
C THR A 180 -9.59 19.92 -1.75
N LEU A 181 -9.39 19.58 -0.48
CA LEU A 181 -10.24 18.70 0.30
C LEU A 181 -10.46 19.37 1.65
N GLU A 182 -11.60 19.08 2.25
CA GLU A 182 -11.93 19.53 3.60
C GLU A 182 -12.05 18.33 4.53
N THR A 183 -11.79 18.56 5.82
CA THR A 183 -11.95 17.55 6.85
C THR A 183 -12.40 18.19 8.16
N SER A 184 -13.21 17.46 8.90
CA SER A 184 -13.60 17.78 10.27
C SER A 184 -12.71 17.11 11.32
N SER A 185 -11.79 16.23 10.91
CA SER A 185 -10.90 15.52 11.83
C SER A 185 -9.71 16.40 12.23
N SER A 186 -9.52 16.60 13.54
CA SER A 186 -8.38 17.35 14.09
C SER A 186 -7.03 16.65 13.91
N ARG A 187 -7.04 15.34 13.57
CA ARG A 187 -5.84 14.55 13.30
C ARG A 187 -5.48 14.49 11.81
N LEU A 188 -6.38 14.91 10.91
CA LEU A 188 -6.11 14.97 9.46
C LEU A 188 -5.75 16.40 9.06
N CYS A 189 -4.50 16.63 8.71
CA CYS A 189 -4.00 17.88 8.15
C CYS A 189 -3.94 17.76 6.63
N ILE A 190 -4.72 18.58 5.92
CA ILE A 190 -4.71 18.63 4.46
C ILE A 190 -3.76 19.74 4.02
N LYS A 191 -2.81 19.42 3.15
CA LYS A 191 -1.83 20.36 2.58
C LYS A 191 -1.92 20.33 1.05
N SER A 192 -1.66 21.47 0.42
CA SER A 192 -1.64 21.57 -1.05
C SER A 192 -0.26 21.20 -1.61
N GLY A 193 -0.24 20.61 -2.80
CA GLY A 193 0.98 20.24 -3.51
C GLY A 193 1.39 18.78 -3.31
N ARG A 194 2.65 18.48 -3.66
CA ARG A 194 3.26 17.17 -3.44
C ARG A 194 3.72 17.04 -1.99
N ILE A 195 3.99 15.80 -1.55
CA ILE A 195 4.58 15.55 -0.24
C ILE A 195 5.84 16.39 -0.06
N ASP A 196 5.83 17.25 0.95
CA ASP A 196 6.98 18.03 1.36
C ASP A 196 7.36 17.67 2.79
N LEU A 197 8.41 16.86 2.92
CA LEU A 197 8.91 16.44 4.21
C LEU A 197 9.35 17.61 5.09
N ASP A 198 9.94 18.68 4.53
CA ASP A 198 10.45 19.80 5.33
C ASP A 198 9.31 20.60 5.95
N ALA A 199 8.20 20.73 5.23
CA ALA A 199 7.01 21.43 5.71
C ALA A 199 6.34 20.72 6.90
N ILE A 200 6.35 19.38 6.92
CA ILE A 200 5.76 18.60 8.02
C ILE A 200 6.77 18.22 9.09
N TRP A 201 8.07 18.24 8.80
CA TRP A 201 9.13 17.75 9.70
C TRP A 201 9.04 18.31 11.14
N PRO A 202 8.72 19.60 11.36
CA PRO A 202 8.58 20.14 12.71
C PRO A 202 7.32 19.66 13.46
N GLU A 203 6.27 19.27 12.73
CA GLU A 203 4.98 18.86 13.29
C GLU A 203 4.92 17.36 13.63
N MET A 204 5.89 16.58 13.14
CA MET A 204 5.91 15.12 13.29
C MET A 204 6.46 14.69 14.64
N ILE A 205 5.68 13.90 15.38
CA ILE A 205 6.17 13.23 16.59
C ILE A 205 7.08 12.07 16.18
N ARG A 206 8.31 12.09 16.70
CA ARG A 206 9.31 11.05 16.45
C ARG A 206 10.14 10.82 17.70
N ALA A 207 10.52 9.57 17.88
CA ALA A 207 11.59 9.14 18.77
C ALA A 207 12.83 8.73 17.96
N ALA A 208 13.97 8.55 18.62
CA ALA A 208 15.22 8.15 17.96
C ALA A 208 15.13 6.80 17.24
N ASP A 209 14.22 5.93 17.69
CA ASP A 209 13.94 4.59 17.18
C ASP A 209 12.74 4.55 16.21
N THR A 210 12.27 5.70 15.71
CA THR A 210 11.12 5.72 14.77
C THR A 210 11.47 5.06 13.45
N ASP A 211 10.60 4.14 13.01
CA ASP A 211 10.73 3.47 11.72
C ASP A 211 9.95 4.23 10.62
N PHE A 212 10.55 4.34 9.45
CA PHE A 212 10.03 5.05 8.28
C PHE A 212 9.73 4.05 7.17
N TYR A 213 8.46 3.95 6.77
CA TYR A 213 8.00 3.05 5.72
C TYR A 213 7.56 3.83 4.50
N LEU A 214 8.12 3.55 3.33
CA LEU A 214 7.90 4.34 2.11
C LEU A 214 7.34 3.45 1.00
N ALA A 215 6.17 3.80 0.47
CA ALA A 215 5.53 3.09 -0.64
C ALA A 215 4.89 4.06 -1.65
N GLY A 216 5.27 3.98 -2.93
CA GLY A 216 4.75 4.87 -3.95
C GLY A 216 5.64 5.02 -5.18
N PRO A 217 5.45 6.09 -5.99
CA PRO A 217 6.20 6.28 -7.22
C PRO A 217 7.71 6.42 -6.98
N PRO A 218 8.59 5.89 -7.87
CA PRO A 218 10.04 5.91 -7.67
C PRO A 218 10.64 7.30 -7.36
N ALA A 219 10.15 8.34 -8.05
CA ALA A 219 10.61 9.71 -7.81
C ALA A 219 10.30 10.22 -6.39
N MET A 220 9.16 9.81 -5.82
CA MET A 220 8.79 10.14 -4.44
C MET A 220 9.68 9.38 -3.45
N LEU A 221 9.91 8.09 -3.69
CA LEU A 221 10.74 7.24 -2.84
C LEU A 221 12.17 7.80 -2.76
N SER A 222 12.79 8.06 -3.91
CA SER A 222 14.14 8.63 -3.97
C SER A 222 14.23 9.97 -3.24
N MET A 223 13.27 10.87 -3.46
CA MET A 223 13.25 12.17 -2.78
C MET A 223 13.11 12.02 -1.26
N LEU A 224 12.24 11.13 -0.78
CA LEU A 224 12.05 10.91 0.65
C LEU A 224 13.28 10.26 1.30
N GLU A 225 13.89 9.26 0.65
CA GLU A 225 15.13 8.64 1.14
C GLU A 225 16.24 9.67 1.32
N ASP A 226 16.47 10.53 0.31
CA ASP A 226 17.49 11.57 0.37
C ASP A 226 17.19 12.60 1.48
N LYS A 227 15.93 13.07 1.57
CA LYS A 227 15.56 14.01 2.62
C LYS A 227 15.68 13.39 4.01
N LEU A 228 15.26 12.14 4.23
CA LEU A 228 15.38 11.46 5.52
C LEU A 228 16.84 11.30 5.94
N ARG A 229 17.73 10.93 5.02
CA ARG A 229 19.18 10.87 5.27
C ARG A 229 19.75 12.23 5.61
N SER A 230 19.33 13.30 4.92
CA SER A 230 19.76 14.67 5.25
C SER A 230 19.33 15.14 6.65
N LYS A 231 18.30 14.50 7.22
CA LYS A 231 17.84 14.71 8.61
C LYS A 231 18.50 13.75 9.61
N ASN A 232 19.54 13.02 9.21
CA ASN A 232 20.27 12.03 10.01
C ASN A 232 19.42 10.84 10.50
N VAL A 233 18.39 10.45 9.73
CA VAL A 233 17.69 9.18 9.97
C VAL A 233 18.60 8.03 9.54
N ASP A 234 18.78 7.04 10.42
CA ASP A 234 19.55 5.84 10.13
C ASP A 234 18.92 5.08 8.95
N ALA A 235 19.73 4.65 7.99
CA ALA A 235 19.26 3.87 6.84
C ALA A 235 18.59 2.56 7.26
N SER A 236 18.98 1.96 8.39
CA SER A 236 18.34 0.73 8.90
C SER A 236 16.91 0.95 9.37
N ARG A 237 16.50 2.21 9.60
CA ARG A 237 15.15 2.62 10.00
C ARG A 237 14.29 3.04 8.80
N ILE A 238 14.85 3.05 7.59
CA ILE A 238 14.14 3.43 6.37
C ILE A 238 13.85 2.16 5.57
N VAL A 239 12.59 1.75 5.59
CA VAL A 239 12.09 0.58 4.87
C VAL A 239 11.34 1.07 3.64
N VAL A 240 11.76 0.63 2.46
CA VAL A 240 11.20 1.10 1.19
C VAL A 240 10.62 -0.06 0.42
N ASP A 241 9.39 0.12 -0.03
CA ASP A 241 8.68 -0.78 -0.93
C ASP A 241 9.18 -0.56 -2.36
N LYS A 242 10.39 -1.04 -2.65
CA LYS A 242 11.01 -0.91 -3.99
C LYS A 242 10.58 -2.06 -4.88
N TRP A 243 9.90 -1.70 -5.96
CA TRP A 243 9.56 -2.59 -7.06
C TRP A 243 10.59 -2.42 -8.18
N GLU A 244 11.46 -3.42 -8.39
CA GLU A 244 12.21 -3.60 -9.64
C GLU A 244 11.49 -4.59 -10.56
#